data_AF-A0AAW9C686-F1
#
_entry.id   AF-A0AAW9C686-F1
#
_cell.length_a   1.000
_cell.length_b   1.000
_cell.length_c   1.000
_cell.angle_alpha   90.00
_cell.angle_beta   90.00
_cell.angle_gamma   90.00
#
_symmetry.space_group_name_H-M   'P 1'
#
loop_
_entity.id
_entity.type
_entity.pdbx_description
1 polymer ?
#
loop_
_entity_poly.entity_id
_entity_poly.type
_entity_poly.pdbx_seq_one_letter_code
_entity_poly.pdbx_strand_id
1 'polypeptide(L)'
;MYQHHRDTIEKAIKKLSKNKKILAALPGGSVAHGFAAESSDIDLMLILSEEDYPQARHHGDLHYVDKESANYPGGYWKPLPIDPEISLK
;
A
#
# COMPACT_ATOMS: atom_id res chain seq x y z
N MET A 1 13.45 3.20 -8.98
CA MET A 1 13.06 3.43 -7.57
C MET A 1 14.17 4.18 -6.86
N TYR A 2 13.83 5.25 -6.15
CA TYR A 2 14.77 6.10 -5.41
C TYR A 2 14.85 5.69 -3.93
N GLN A 3 15.85 6.17 -3.19
CA GLN A 3 16.07 5.74 -1.80
C GLN A 3 14.90 6.13 -0.88
N HIS A 4 14.36 7.34 -1.01
CA HIS A 4 13.22 7.79 -0.21
C HIS A 4 11.95 6.96 -0.44
N HIS A 5 11.78 6.37 -1.63
CA HIS A 5 10.70 5.40 -1.87
C HIS A 5 10.89 4.14 -1.03
N ARG A 6 12.11 3.60 -0.98
CA ARG A 6 12.44 2.42 -0.15
C ARG A 6 12.20 2.71 1.32
N ASP A 7 12.69 3.84 1.81
CA ASP A 7 12.52 4.26 3.21
C ASP A 7 11.03 4.40 3.57
N THR A 8 10.22 4.91 2.62
CA THR A 8 8.76 5.04 2.78
C THR A 8 8.10 3.67 2.85
N ILE A 9 8.47 2.73 1.97
CA ILE A 9 7.97 1.34 1.99
C ILE A 9 8.32 0.67 3.32
N GLU A 10 9.55 0.80 3.81
CA GLU A 10 9.98 0.17 5.07
C GLU A 10 9.19 0.70 6.27
N LYS A 11 8.95 2.02 6.34
CA LYS A 11 8.11 2.63 7.38
C LYS A 11 6.66 2.18 7.28
N ALA A 12 6.11 2.14 6.07
CA ALA A 12 4.77 1.65 5.81
C ALA A 12 4.62 0.20 6.29
N ILE A 13 5.54 -0.69 5.89
CA ILE A 13 5.55 -2.10 6.32
C ILE A 13 5.62 -2.21 7.85
N LYS A 14 6.46 -1.41 8.53
CA LYS A 14 6.55 -1.40 10.00
C LYS A 14 5.26 -0.95 10.69
N LYS A 15 4.49 -0.05 10.05
CA LYS A 15 3.17 0.38 10.54
C LYS A 15 2.13 -0.72 10.31
N LEU A 16 2.11 -1.29 9.10
CA LEU A 16 1.17 -2.34 8.68
C LEU A 16 1.36 -3.64 9.46
N SER A 17 2.59 -4.00 9.82
CA SER A 17 2.90 -5.23 10.57
C SER A 17 2.28 -5.26 11.98
N LYS A 18 1.79 -4.12 12.48
CA LYS A 18 1.03 -4.06 13.75
C LYS A 18 -0.41 -4.53 13.59
N ASN A 19 -0.95 -4.50 12.38
CA ASN A 19 -2.29 -4.96 12.06
C ASN A 19 -2.25 -6.44 11.66
N LYS A 20 -2.69 -7.32 12.57
CA LYS A 20 -2.70 -8.77 12.35
C LYS A 20 -3.61 -9.24 11.20
N LYS A 21 -4.51 -8.39 10.72
CA LYS A 21 -5.40 -8.69 9.58
C LYS A 21 -4.66 -8.66 8.24
N ILE A 22 -3.51 -7.99 8.18
CA ILE A 22 -2.72 -7.84 6.96
C ILE A 22 -1.69 -8.97 6.92
N LEU A 23 -1.86 -9.87 5.96
CA LEU A 23 -0.98 -11.02 5.73
C LEU A 23 0.29 -10.61 4.98
N ALA A 24 0.16 -9.70 4.02
CA ALA A 24 1.27 -9.18 3.23
C ALA A 24 0.96 -7.81 2.63
N ALA A 25 2.02 -7.10 2.21
CA ALA A 25 1.92 -5.89 1.41
C ALA A 25 2.89 -6.00 0.22
N LEU A 26 2.39 -5.81 -0.99
CA LEU A 26 3.17 -5.90 -2.23
C LEU A 26 3.28 -4.51 -2.88
N PRO A 27 4.47 -4.04 -3.29
CA PRO A 27 4.58 -2.84 -4.10
C PRO A 27 3.78 -2.99 -5.41
N GLY A 28 3.03 -1.97 -5.76
CA GLY A 28 2.33 -1.82 -7.03
C GLY A 28 2.77 -0.57 -7.77
N GLY A 29 1.92 -0.11 -8.69
CA GLY A 29 2.08 1.17 -9.36
C GLY A 29 3.41 1.35 -10.09
N SER A 30 3.87 2.59 -10.20
CA SER A 30 5.09 2.94 -10.94
C SER A 30 6.37 2.31 -10.35
N VAL A 31 6.39 2.06 -9.04
CA VAL A 31 7.52 1.42 -8.34
C VAL A 31 7.67 -0.03 -8.77
N ALA A 32 6.57 -0.80 -8.79
CA ALA A 32 6.59 -2.20 -9.19
C ALA A 32 6.96 -2.39 -10.67
N HIS A 33 6.51 -1.48 -11.54
CA HIS A 33 6.78 -1.55 -12.97
C HIS A 33 8.13 -0.94 -13.41
N GLY A 34 8.92 -0.40 -12.47
CA GLY A 34 10.27 0.10 -12.74
C GLY A 34 10.35 1.48 -13.39
N PHE A 35 9.24 2.21 -13.54
CA PHE A 35 9.19 3.54 -14.16
C PHE A 35 8.88 4.68 -13.18
N ALA A 36 8.99 4.46 -11.87
CA ALA A 36 8.81 5.50 -10.86
C ALA A 36 9.74 6.71 -11.09
N ALA A 37 9.15 7.90 -11.18
CA ALA A 37 9.84 9.18 -11.15
C ALA A 37 10.23 9.55 -9.71
N GLU A 38 11.12 10.52 -9.51
CA GLU A 38 11.57 10.92 -8.17
C GLU A 38 10.42 11.40 -7.26
N SER A 39 9.38 11.99 -7.86
CA SER A 39 8.18 12.47 -7.18
C SER A 39 7.04 11.45 -7.08
N SER A 40 7.24 10.22 -7.55
CA SER A 40 6.19 9.20 -7.52
C SER A 40 5.75 8.86 -6.09
N ASP A 41 4.47 8.56 -5.95
CA ASP A 41 3.90 7.98 -4.74
C ASP A 41 4.21 6.48 -4.66
N ILE A 42 3.90 5.91 -3.50
CA ILE A 42 4.02 4.47 -3.26
C ILE A 42 2.64 3.84 -3.21
N ASP A 43 2.43 2.87 -4.09
CA ASP A 43 1.22 2.06 -4.13
C ASP A 43 1.51 0.71 -3.45
N LEU A 44 0.70 0.31 -2.46
CA LEU A 44 0.82 -0.99 -1.78
C LEU A 44 -0.46 -1.81 -1.93
N MET A 45 -0.34 -2.99 -2.51
CA MET A 45 -1.35 -4.03 -2.56
C MET A 45 -1.40 -4.76 -1.21
N LEU A 46 -2.46 -4.57 -0.43
CA LEU A 46 -2.63 -5.21 0.88
C LEU A 46 -3.34 -6.55 0.72
N ILE A 47 -2.70 -7.61 1.22
CA ILE A 47 -3.26 -8.97 1.25
C ILE A 47 -3.86 -9.21 2.62
N LEU A 48 -5.16 -9.46 2.67
CA LEU A 48 -5.91 -9.82 3.88
C LEU A 48 -6.41 -11.27 3.76
N SER A 49 -6.79 -11.85 4.90
CA SER A 49 -7.51 -13.13 4.90
C SER A 49 -8.90 -12.97 4.25
N GLU A 50 -9.48 -14.05 3.73
CA GLU A 50 -10.86 -14.05 3.23
C GLU A 50 -11.87 -13.64 4.30
N GLU A 51 -11.57 -13.90 5.58
CA GLU A 51 -12.41 -13.55 6.72
C GLU A 51 -12.35 -12.05 7.05
N ASP A 52 -11.18 -11.43 6.96
CA ASP A 52 -10.96 -10.02 7.32
C ASP A 52 -11.31 -9.04 6.19
N TYR A 53 -11.15 -9.46 4.93
CA TYR A 53 -11.36 -8.59 3.77
C TYR A 53 -12.78 -7.97 3.70
N PRO A 54 -13.89 -8.72 3.89
CA PRO A 54 -15.23 -8.14 3.82
C PRO A 54 -15.45 -7.02 4.85
N GLN A 55 -14.91 -7.19 6.07
CA GLN A 55 -15.01 -6.20 7.13
C GLN A 55 -14.18 -4.95 6.82
N ALA A 56 -12.95 -5.13 6.32
CA ALA A 56 -12.10 -4.01 5.91
C ALA A 56 -12.71 -3.22 4.74
N ARG A 57 -13.34 -3.91 3.78
CA ARG A 57 -14.08 -3.31 2.67
C ARG A 57 -15.28 -2.52 3.18
N HIS A 58 -16.08 -3.11 4.08
CA HIS A 58 -17.27 -2.48 4.64
C HIS A 58 -16.94 -1.21 5.47
N HIS A 59 -15.86 -1.22 6.25
CA HIS A 59 -15.45 -0.07 7.06
C HIS A 59 -14.66 0.99 6.28
N GLY A 60 -14.26 0.73 5.04
CA GLY A 60 -13.44 1.66 4.25
C GLY A 60 -11.96 1.67 4.66
N ASP A 61 -11.49 0.66 5.40
CA ASP A 61 -10.12 0.56 5.92
C ASP A 61 -9.07 0.39 4.80
N LEU A 62 -9.51 0.17 3.56
CA LEU A 62 -8.67 0.00 2.37
C LEU A 62 -8.48 1.30 1.57
N HIS A 63 -9.11 2.41 1.98
CA HIS A 63 -9.05 3.68 1.26
C HIS A 63 -8.50 4.80 2.15
N TYR A 64 -7.18 4.95 2.16
CA TYR A 64 -6.52 6.03 2.87
C TYR A 64 -5.21 6.45 2.19
N VAL A 65 -4.65 7.56 2.68
CA VAL A 65 -3.35 8.07 2.30
C VAL A 65 -2.52 8.26 3.56
N ASP A 66 -1.30 7.72 3.56
CA ASP A 66 -0.34 7.90 4.64
C ASP A 66 0.83 8.76 4.15
N LYS A 67 0.86 10.00 4.65
CA LYS A 67 1.93 10.98 4.40
C LYS A 67 3.04 10.90 5.45
N GLU A 68 2.78 10.31 6.62
CA GLU A 68 3.70 10.28 7.76
C GLU A 68 4.88 9.33 7.51
N SER A 69 4.64 8.29 6.72
CA SER A 69 5.69 7.34 6.34
C SER A 69 6.67 7.93 5.31
N ALA A 70 6.31 9.00 4.60
CA ALA A 70 7.13 9.61 3.56
C ALA A 70 7.87 10.86 4.06
N ASN A 71 9.19 10.92 3.82
CA ASN A 71 10.04 12.05 4.22
C ASN A 71 10.54 12.89 3.01
N TYR A 72 9.76 12.95 1.93
CA TYR A 72 10.13 13.70 0.72
C TYR A 72 8.96 14.60 0.26
N PRO A 73 9.23 15.74 -0.41
CA PRO A 73 8.19 16.68 -0.80
C PRO A 73 7.09 16.03 -1.64
N GLY A 74 5.84 16.15 -1.19
CA GLY A 74 4.67 15.58 -1.86
C GLY A 74 4.56 14.06 -1.77
N GLY A 75 5.48 13.38 -1.07
CA GLY A 75 5.48 11.93 -0.91
C GLY A 75 4.35 11.42 -0.03
N TYR A 76 3.82 10.26 -0.41
CA TYR A 76 2.85 9.49 0.37
C TYR A 76 2.81 8.05 -0.11
N TRP A 77 2.13 7.20 0.65
CA TRP A 77 1.71 5.90 0.16
C TRP A 77 0.20 5.71 0.33
N LYS A 78 -0.39 4.88 -0.53
CA LYS A 78 -1.81 4.48 -0.45
C LYS A 78 -1.99 2.98 -0.73
N PRO A 79 -3.01 2.34 -0.13
CA PRO A 79 -3.39 1.00 -0.56
C PRO A 79 -3.92 1.03 -2.00
N LEU A 80 -3.53 0.03 -2.79
CA LEU A 80 -4.24 -0.31 -4.01
C LEU A 80 -5.39 -1.25 -3.65
N PRO A 81 -6.64 -0.91 -4.01
CA PRO A 81 -7.75 -1.80 -3.81
C PRO A 81 -7.53 -3.05 -4.68
N ILE A 82 -7.45 -4.21 -4.02
CA ILE A 82 -7.58 -5.50 -4.70
C ILE A 82 -8.96 -5.99 -4.35
N ASP A 83 -9.87 -5.90 -5.32
CA ASP A 83 -11.14 -6.59 -5.20
C ASP A 83 -11.00 -7.96 -5.89
N PRO A 84 -11.01 -9.08 -5.13
CA PRO A 84 -10.96 -10.40 -5.72
C PRO A 84 -12.13 -10.64 -6.69
N GLU A 85 -13.26 -9.95 -6.50
CA GLU A 85 -14.43 -10.04 -7.40
C GLU A 85 -14.22 -9.31 -8.74
N ILE A 86 -13.31 -8.33 -8.79
CA ILE A 86 -12.97 -7.58 -10.01
C ILE A 86 -11.80 -8.25 -10.74
N SER A 87 -10.88 -8.88 -10.02
CA SER A 87 -9.65 -9.44 -10.60
C SER A 87 -9.81 -10.82 -11.28
N LEU A 88 -10.98 -11.46 -11.12
CA LEU A 88 -11.29 -12.79 -11.68
C LEU A 88 -12.31 -12.76 -12.84
N LYS A 89 -12.63 -11.57 -13.37
CA LYS A 89 -13.43 -11.40 -14.60
C LYS A 89 -12.53 -11.06 -15.77
#